data_AF-A0A5F5XJP4-F1
#
_entry.id   AF-A0A5F5XJP4-F1
#
_cell.length_a   1.000
_cell.length_b   1.000
_cell.length_c   1.000
_cell.angle_alpha   90.00
_cell.angle_beta   90.00
_cell.angle_gamma   90.00
#
_symmetry.space_group_name_H-M   'P 1'
#
loop_
_entity.id
_entity.type
_entity.pdbx_description
1 polymer ?
#
loop_
_entity_poly.entity_id
_entity_poly.type
_entity_poly.pdbx_seq_one_letter_code
_entity_poly.pdbx_strand_id
1 'polypeptide(L)'
;MPPPAPPTELVPSERAVVLLSCALSALGSGLLVATHALWPDLRSRARRLLLFLSLADLLSAASYFYGVLQDFAGPSWDCVLQGALSTFANTSSFFWTVAIALYLYLSIVRAAREPRTGRLLWAFHVVSWGVPLAITVAAVALKKIGYDASDVSVGWCWIDLDAEDRVLWMLLTGKLWEMLAYVTLPVLYLLIRKHINRAGIGNTFQGGANCIMFVLCTHAVRTRLFSVCCRCCPSQPSAQSPAGPPKPPAPSKTGESQGSRHTPDELPGT
;
A
#
# COMPACT_ATOMS: atom_id res chain seq x y z
N MET A 1 -8.26 -12.43 -47.68
CA MET A 1 -7.88 -11.66 -46.48
C MET A 1 -9.06 -10.79 -46.12
N PRO A 2 -9.48 -10.75 -44.84
CA PRO A 2 -10.40 -9.71 -44.38
C PRO A 2 -9.76 -8.33 -44.57
N PRO A 3 -10.56 -7.27 -44.82
CA PRO A 3 -10.05 -5.91 -44.89
C PRO A 3 -9.42 -5.51 -43.54
N PRO A 4 -8.36 -4.68 -43.54
CA PRO A 4 -7.77 -4.18 -42.29
C PRO A 4 -8.85 -3.46 -41.48
N ALA A 5 -8.88 -3.72 -40.18
CA ALA A 5 -9.78 -3.03 -39.25
C ALA A 5 -9.60 -1.51 -39.37
N PRO A 6 -10.68 -0.72 -39.28
CA PRO A 6 -10.58 0.73 -39.32
C PRO A 6 -9.73 1.24 -38.14
N PRO A 7 -9.01 2.36 -38.32
CA PRO A 7 -8.22 2.96 -37.25
C PRO A 7 -9.09 3.25 -36.03
N THR A 8 -8.61 2.86 -34.85
CA THR A 8 -9.32 3.14 -33.60
C THR A 8 -9.18 4.61 -33.25
N GLU A 9 -10.26 5.37 -33.32
CA GLU A 9 -10.28 6.75 -32.82
C GLU A 9 -10.56 6.75 -31.31
N LEU A 10 -9.53 7.03 -30.51
CA LEU A 10 -9.67 7.34 -29.08
C LEU A 10 -10.50 8.60 -28.88
N VAL A 11 -11.48 8.59 -27.96
CA VAL A 11 -12.25 9.81 -27.68
C VAL A 11 -11.37 10.87 -26.99
N PRO A 12 -11.63 12.18 -27.19
CA PRO A 12 -10.78 13.24 -26.65
C PRO A 12 -10.55 13.17 -25.13
N SER A 13 -11.54 12.70 -24.36
CA SER A 13 -11.43 12.52 -22.92
C SER A 13 -10.45 11.41 -22.53
N GLU A 14 -10.42 10.30 -23.26
CA GLU A 14 -9.47 9.19 -23.03
C GLU A 14 -8.04 9.66 -23.28
N ARG A 15 -7.80 10.37 -24.40
CA ARG A 15 -6.50 10.96 -24.72
C ARG A 15 -6.02 11.88 -23.60
N ALA A 16 -6.89 12.79 -23.13
CA ALA A 16 -6.55 13.73 -22.05
C ALA A 16 -6.18 13.02 -20.74
N VAL A 17 -6.93 11.98 -20.35
CA VAL A 17 -6.66 11.20 -19.13
C VAL A 17 -5.32 10.49 -19.22
N VAL A 18 -5.02 9.85 -20.36
CA VAL A 18 -3.76 9.13 -20.53
C VAL A 18 -2.58 10.09 -20.54
N LEU A 19 -2.66 11.21 -21.27
CA LEU A 19 -1.59 12.20 -21.32
C LEU A 19 -1.30 12.79 -19.92
N LEU A 20 -2.35 13.11 -19.16
CA LEU A 20 -2.20 13.61 -17.80
C LEU A 20 -1.57 12.55 -16.88
N SER A 21 -2.03 11.30 -16.96
CA SER A 21 -1.47 10.18 -16.20
C SER A 21 0.02 9.95 -16.52
N CYS A 22 0.39 9.95 -17.80
CA CYS A 22 1.77 9.82 -18.25
C CYS A 22 2.63 10.98 -17.76
N ALA A 23 2.13 12.22 -17.82
CA ALA A 23 2.85 13.40 -17.33
C ALA A 23 3.09 13.32 -15.81
N LEU A 24 2.07 12.97 -15.02
CA LEU A 24 2.22 12.81 -13.57
C LEU A 24 3.18 11.67 -13.22
N SER A 25 3.11 10.55 -13.93
CA SER A 25 4.03 9.42 -13.75
C SER A 25 5.48 9.80 -14.09
N ALA A 26 5.69 10.52 -15.19
CA ALA A 26 7.00 11.00 -15.60
C ALA A 26 7.57 12.01 -14.60
N LEU A 27 6.75 12.92 -14.09
CA LEU A 27 7.15 13.88 -13.05
C LEU A 27 7.52 13.16 -11.73
N GLY A 28 6.69 12.22 -11.27
CA GLY A 28 6.96 11.44 -10.06
C GLY A 28 8.24 10.60 -10.16
N SER A 29 8.40 9.90 -11.29
CA SER A 29 9.60 9.10 -11.58
C SER A 29 10.84 9.97 -11.72
N GLY A 30 10.72 11.11 -12.42
CA GLY A 30 11.80 12.09 -12.57
C GLY A 30 12.26 12.67 -11.24
N LEU A 31 11.33 12.99 -10.33
CA LEU A 31 11.66 13.45 -8.98
C LEU A 31 12.42 12.38 -8.18
N LEU A 32 12.03 11.11 -8.28
CA LEU A 32 12.74 10.00 -7.63
C LEU A 32 14.16 9.82 -8.17
N VAL A 33 14.35 9.92 -9.49
CA VAL A 33 15.67 9.87 -10.13
C VAL A 33 16.53 11.06 -9.72
N ALA A 34 15.98 12.28 -9.80
CA ALA A 34 16.69 13.51 -9.45
C ALA A 34 17.09 13.52 -7.97
N THR A 35 16.18 13.14 -7.07
CA THR A 35 16.48 13.08 -5.64
C THR A 35 17.58 12.06 -5.32
N HIS A 36 17.55 10.89 -5.95
CA HIS A 36 18.60 9.89 -5.80
C HIS A 36 19.96 10.35 -6.35
N ALA A 37 19.97 11.12 -7.45
CA ALA A 37 21.19 11.68 -8.03
C ALA A 37 21.79 12.80 -7.17
N LEU A 38 20.97 13.76 -6.74
CA LEU A 38 21.39 14.98 -6.06
C LEU A 38 21.73 14.79 -4.58
N TRP A 39 21.12 13.81 -3.89
CA TRP A 39 21.38 13.56 -2.46
C TRP A 39 21.98 12.18 -2.21
N PRO A 40 23.33 12.07 -2.13
CA PRO A 40 24.03 10.82 -1.86
C PRO A 40 23.60 10.13 -0.57
N ASP A 41 23.28 10.91 0.47
CA ASP A 41 22.87 10.41 1.79
C ASP A 41 21.54 9.63 1.73
N LEU A 42 20.74 9.84 0.69
CA LEU A 42 19.48 9.15 0.48
C LEU A 42 19.64 7.84 -0.31
N ARG A 43 20.84 7.42 -0.72
CA ARG A 43 21.03 6.22 -1.57
C ARG A 43 20.99 4.89 -0.80
N SER A 44 19.91 4.63 -0.08
CA SER A 44 19.67 3.33 0.56
C SER A 44 19.39 2.25 -0.49
N ARG A 45 19.66 0.98 -0.16
CA ARG A 45 19.40 -0.15 -1.08
C ARG A 45 17.93 -0.21 -1.53
N ALA A 46 16.99 0.03 -0.62
CA ALA A 46 15.56 0.06 -0.94
C ALA A 46 15.22 1.19 -1.93
N ARG A 47 15.79 2.39 -1.75
CA ARG A 47 15.60 3.51 -2.68
C ARG A 47 16.27 3.25 -4.04
N ARG A 48 17.37 2.51 -4.06
CA ARG A 48 17.99 2.05 -5.30
C ARG A 48 17.10 1.08 -6.09
N LEU A 49 16.38 0.18 -5.41
CA LEU A 49 15.41 -0.71 -6.07
C LEU A 49 14.22 0.09 -6.62
N LEU A 50 13.70 1.06 -5.87
CA LEU A 50 12.66 1.97 -6.33
C LEU A 50 13.09 2.78 -7.56
N LEU A 51 14.36 3.18 -7.65
CA LEU A 51 14.90 3.85 -8.83
C LEU A 51 14.72 3.01 -10.10
N PHE A 52 15.01 1.71 -10.05
CA PHE A 52 14.88 0.84 -11.23
C PHE A 52 13.41 0.58 -11.61
N LEU A 53 12.52 0.49 -10.61
CA LEU A 53 11.08 0.47 -10.85
C LEU A 53 10.64 1.75 -11.57
N SER A 54 11.02 2.94 -11.06
CA SER A 54 10.68 4.22 -11.68
C SER A 54 11.26 4.40 -13.09
N LEU A 55 12.42 3.82 -13.38
CA LEU A 55 12.97 3.81 -14.74
C LEU A 55 12.10 2.96 -15.69
N ALA A 56 11.60 1.81 -15.25
CA ALA A 56 10.65 1.02 -16.02
C ALA A 56 9.34 1.79 -16.23
N ASP A 57 8.78 2.38 -15.18
CA ASP A 57 7.53 3.14 -15.26
C ASP A 57 7.66 4.37 -16.18
N LEU A 58 8.83 5.02 -16.21
CA LEU A 58 9.12 6.13 -17.12
C LEU A 58 9.14 5.66 -18.59
N LEU A 59 9.71 4.48 -18.88
CA LEU A 59 9.69 3.90 -20.22
C LEU A 59 8.26 3.53 -20.65
N SER A 60 7.44 2.99 -19.73
CA SER A 60 6.02 2.75 -19.98
C SER A 60 5.27 4.04 -20.27
N ALA A 61 5.46 5.08 -19.44
CA ALA A 61 4.84 6.38 -19.64
C ALA A 61 5.24 7.01 -20.97
N ALA A 62 6.52 6.92 -21.36
CA ALA A 62 7.00 7.41 -22.66
C ALA A 62 6.36 6.66 -23.83
N SER A 63 6.25 5.33 -23.75
CA SER A 63 5.60 4.51 -24.78
C SER A 63 4.12 4.84 -24.93
N TYR A 64 3.37 4.93 -23.82
CA TYR A 64 1.95 5.26 -23.86
C TYR A 64 1.67 6.70 -24.28
N PHE A 65 2.51 7.64 -23.84
CA PHE A 65 2.43 9.03 -24.29
C PHE A 65 2.62 9.12 -25.80
N TYR A 66 3.62 8.43 -26.35
CA TYR A 66 3.81 8.34 -27.80
C TYR A 66 2.62 7.69 -28.49
N GLY A 67 2.13 6.56 -27.99
CA GLY A 67 1.01 5.84 -28.57
C GLY A 67 -0.28 6.67 -28.64
N VAL A 68 -0.58 7.47 -27.61
CA VAL A 68 -1.77 8.36 -27.63
C VAL A 68 -1.66 9.52 -28.61
N LEU A 69 -0.44 9.94 -28.96
CA LEU A 69 -0.22 10.98 -29.96
C LEU A 69 -0.28 10.47 -31.40
N GLN A 70 -0.32 9.14 -31.60
CA GLN A 70 -0.34 8.52 -32.92
C GLN A 70 -1.69 7.84 -33.19
N ASP A 71 -2.21 8.02 -34.40
CA ASP A 71 -3.39 7.30 -34.88
C ASP A 71 -2.90 6.12 -35.73
N PHE A 72 -2.69 4.97 -35.09
CA PHE A 72 -2.22 3.75 -35.77
C PHE A 72 -3.31 3.21 -36.71
N ALA A 73 -3.03 3.20 -38.01
CA ALA A 73 -3.95 2.72 -39.06
C ALA A 73 -3.56 1.37 -39.67
N GLY A 74 -2.53 0.71 -39.13
CA GLY A 74 -2.06 -0.60 -39.60
C GLY A 74 -0.67 -0.99 -39.10
N PRO A 75 -0.10 -2.10 -39.61
CA PRO A 75 1.23 -2.56 -39.21
C PRO A 75 2.32 -1.57 -39.61
N SER A 76 3.02 -1.02 -38.62
CA SER A 76 4.09 -0.05 -38.83
C SER A 76 5.23 -0.26 -37.83
N TRP A 77 6.43 0.22 -38.16
CA TRP A 77 7.62 -0.02 -37.32
C TRP A 77 7.54 0.72 -35.97
N ASP A 78 6.90 1.88 -35.95
CA ASP A 78 6.65 2.71 -34.78
C ASP A 78 5.59 2.10 -33.86
N CYS A 79 4.57 1.45 -34.43
CA CYS A 79 3.60 0.62 -33.69
C CYS A 79 4.31 -0.56 -33.00
N VAL A 80 5.15 -1.30 -33.74
CA VAL A 80 5.94 -2.40 -33.16
C VAL A 80 6.89 -1.89 -32.08
N LEU A 81 7.55 -0.75 -32.29
CA LEU A 81 8.45 -0.16 -31.30
C LEU A 81 7.70 0.27 -30.03
N GLN A 82 6.54 0.92 -30.18
CA GLN A 82 5.69 1.33 -29.06
C GLN A 82 5.24 0.11 -28.25
N GLY A 83 4.71 -0.92 -28.93
CA GLY A 83 4.27 -2.17 -28.30
C GLY A 83 5.41 -2.96 -27.65
N ALA A 84 6.59 -2.99 -28.26
CA ALA A 84 7.78 -3.64 -27.68
C ALA A 84 8.26 -2.89 -26.44
N LEU A 85 8.31 -1.56 -26.48
CA LEU A 85 8.76 -0.73 -25.37
C LEU A 85 7.80 -0.84 -24.18
N SER A 86 6.49 -0.75 -24.41
CA SER A 86 5.48 -0.91 -23.34
C SER A 86 5.50 -2.33 -22.76
N THR A 87 5.60 -3.36 -23.61
CA THR A 87 5.69 -4.77 -23.17
C THR A 87 6.89 -4.99 -22.26
N PHE A 88 8.08 -4.55 -22.69
CA PHE A 88 9.30 -4.66 -21.91
C PHE A 88 9.19 -3.90 -20.58
N ALA A 89 8.75 -2.64 -20.64
CA ALA A 89 8.72 -1.74 -19.50
C ALA A 89 7.70 -2.20 -18.43
N ASN A 90 6.47 -2.52 -18.83
CA ASN A 90 5.43 -2.99 -17.91
C ASN A 90 5.80 -4.32 -17.27
N THR A 91 6.29 -5.27 -18.06
CA THR A 91 6.73 -6.56 -17.53
C THR A 91 7.87 -6.35 -16.53
N SER A 92 8.87 -5.53 -16.87
CA SER A 92 9.95 -5.18 -15.95
C SER A 92 9.45 -4.52 -14.65
N SER A 93 8.44 -3.65 -14.74
CA SER A 93 7.81 -2.99 -13.59
C SER A 93 7.18 -4.01 -12.63
N PHE A 94 6.46 -5.02 -13.14
CA PHE A 94 5.94 -6.11 -12.30
C PHE A 94 7.05 -6.88 -11.58
N PHE A 95 8.12 -7.25 -12.30
CA PHE A 95 9.25 -7.96 -11.69
C PHE A 95 9.97 -7.12 -10.63
N TRP A 96 10.21 -5.83 -10.88
CA TRP A 96 10.79 -4.91 -9.89
C TRP A 96 9.92 -4.74 -8.67
N THR A 97 8.60 -4.64 -8.84
CA THR A 97 7.65 -4.53 -7.73
C THR A 97 7.69 -5.78 -6.84
N VAL A 98 7.70 -6.98 -7.42
CA VAL A 98 7.84 -8.23 -6.68
C VAL A 98 9.22 -8.33 -6.02
N ALA A 99 10.30 -7.91 -6.68
CA ALA A 99 11.65 -7.89 -6.12
C ALA A 99 11.76 -6.97 -4.89
N ILE A 100 11.14 -5.78 -4.95
CA ILE A 100 11.07 -4.85 -3.80
C ILE A 100 10.30 -5.50 -2.64
N ALA A 101 9.14 -6.09 -2.90
CA ALA A 101 8.36 -6.76 -1.87
C ALA A 101 9.13 -7.92 -1.22
N LEU A 102 9.85 -8.71 -2.02
CA LEU A 102 10.69 -9.80 -1.53
C LEU A 102 11.87 -9.26 -0.72
N TYR A 103 12.53 -8.19 -1.19
CA TYR A 103 13.61 -7.52 -0.47
C TYR A 103 13.15 -7.05 0.92
N LEU A 104 11.98 -6.40 1.00
CA LEU A 104 11.38 -5.95 2.25
C LEU A 104 11.05 -7.12 3.16
N TYR A 105 10.44 -8.19 2.63
CA TYR A 105 10.15 -9.40 3.40
C TYR A 105 11.41 -10.03 4.00
N LEU A 106 12.47 -10.20 3.21
CA LEU A 106 13.73 -10.79 3.67
C LEU A 106 14.42 -9.91 4.72
N SER A 107 14.41 -8.60 4.52
CA SER A 107 15.05 -7.64 5.42
C SER A 107 14.32 -7.52 6.75
N ILE A 108 12.97 -7.49 6.74
CA ILE A 108 12.15 -7.30 7.94
C ILE A 108 11.91 -8.63 8.66
N VAL A 109 11.37 -9.64 7.97
CA VAL A 109 10.86 -10.86 8.60
C VAL A 109 11.97 -11.85 8.91
N ARG A 110 12.91 -12.01 7.99
CA ARG A 110 14.01 -12.97 8.18
C ARG A 110 15.20 -12.36 8.91
N ALA A 111 15.14 -11.06 9.23
CA ALA A 111 16.22 -10.28 9.83
C ALA A 111 17.58 -10.66 9.21
N ALA A 112 17.59 -10.92 7.90
CA ALA A 112 18.79 -11.38 7.22
C ALA A 112 19.79 -10.23 7.35
N ARG A 113 20.82 -10.39 8.20
CA ARG A 113 21.92 -9.42 8.38
C ARG A 113 22.28 -8.93 6.99
N GLU A 114 22.05 -7.64 6.70
CA GLU A 114 22.11 -6.99 5.38
C GLU A 114 22.21 -7.99 4.23
N PRO A 115 21.16 -8.28 3.44
CA PRO A 115 21.03 -9.49 2.62
C PRO A 115 22.30 -9.88 1.85
N ARG A 116 23.21 -10.58 2.50
CA ARG A 116 24.55 -11.06 2.12
C ARG A 116 24.89 -10.94 0.61
N THR A 117 25.50 -9.88 0.04
CA THR A 117 25.14 -8.44 -0.13
C THR A 117 25.26 -8.02 -1.62
N GLY A 118 25.67 -8.90 -2.55
CA GLY A 118 25.68 -8.61 -3.99
C GLY A 118 24.82 -9.55 -4.83
N ARG A 119 24.79 -10.85 -4.49
CA ARG A 119 24.23 -11.89 -5.37
C ARG A 119 22.71 -11.80 -5.54
N LEU A 120 21.98 -11.44 -4.48
CA LEU A 120 20.52 -11.28 -4.54
C LEU A 120 20.12 -10.04 -5.36
N LEU A 121 20.81 -8.91 -5.14
CA LEU A 121 20.55 -7.69 -5.91
C LEU A 121 20.89 -7.89 -7.40
N TRP A 122 21.99 -8.58 -7.68
CA TRP A 122 22.34 -8.97 -9.04
C TRP A 122 21.28 -9.90 -9.65
N ALA A 123 20.76 -10.86 -8.89
CA ALA A 123 19.65 -11.70 -9.35
C ALA A 123 18.39 -10.87 -9.65
N PHE A 124 18.05 -9.87 -8.83
CA PHE A 124 16.96 -8.95 -9.14
C PHE A 124 17.20 -8.19 -10.45
N HIS A 125 18.42 -7.71 -10.69
CA HIS A 125 18.75 -7.06 -11.96
C HIS A 125 18.59 -7.99 -13.16
N VAL A 126 19.17 -9.19 -13.07
CA VAL A 126 19.14 -10.14 -14.19
C VAL A 126 17.73 -10.62 -14.47
N VAL A 127 16.94 -10.91 -13.43
CA VAL A 127 15.57 -11.39 -13.61
C VAL A 127 14.66 -10.24 -14.06
N SER A 128 14.69 -9.09 -13.39
CA SER A 128 13.76 -7.98 -13.66
C SER A 128 14.03 -7.22 -14.94
N TRP A 129 15.23 -7.30 -15.52
CA TRP A 129 15.51 -6.74 -16.86
C TRP A 129 15.67 -7.82 -17.92
N GLY A 130 16.38 -8.90 -17.61
CA GLY A 130 16.74 -9.93 -18.59
C GLY A 130 15.56 -10.76 -19.04
N VAL A 131 14.68 -11.20 -18.12
CA VAL A 131 13.50 -12.00 -18.50
C VAL A 131 12.54 -11.19 -19.36
N PRO A 132 12.13 -9.96 -18.97
CA PRO A 132 11.31 -9.10 -19.84
C PRO A 132 11.97 -8.82 -21.19
N LEU A 133 13.27 -8.51 -21.22
CA LEU A 133 13.99 -8.24 -22.47
C LEU A 133 13.99 -9.46 -23.39
N ALA A 134 14.29 -10.65 -22.87
CA ALA A 134 14.31 -11.88 -23.64
C ALA A 134 12.93 -12.20 -24.23
N ILE A 135 11.86 -12.04 -23.44
CA ILE A 135 10.48 -12.24 -23.88
C ILE A 135 10.13 -11.25 -24.99
N THR A 136 10.40 -9.95 -24.79
CA THR A 136 10.09 -8.92 -25.78
C THR A 136 10.88 -9.13 -27.07
N VAL A 137 12.19 -9.41 -26.99
CA VAL A 137 13.02 -9.68 -28.17
C VAL A 137 12.51 -10.91 -28.93
N ALA A 138 12.15 -11.99 -28.22
CA ALA A 138 11.56 -13.16 -28.85
C ALA A 138 10.23 -12.84 -29.53
N ALA A 139 9.36 -12.07 -28.87
CA ALA A 139 8.07 -11.66 -29.43
C ALA A 139 8.23 -10.79 -30.69
N VAL A 140 9.20 -9.85 -30.69
CA VAL A 140 9.52 -9.04 -31.88
C VAL A 140 10.12 -9.89 -33.00
N ALA A 141 11.10 -10.75 -32.68
CA ALA A 141 11.77 -11.61 -33.67
C ALA A 141 10.80 -12.58 -34.35
N LEU A 142 9.81 -13.07 -33.61
CA LEU A 142 8.75 -13.96 -34.11
C LEU A 142 7.55 -13.19 -34.69
N LYS A 143 7.65 -11.87 -34.83
CA LYS A 143 6.60 -10.97 -35.37
C LYS A 143 5.25 -11.13 -34.65
N LYS A 144 5.29 -11.27 -33.33
CA LYS A 144 4.11 -11.44 -32.46
C LYS A 144 3.62 -10.13 -31.86
N ILE A 145 4.42 -9.07 -31.91
CA ILE A 145 4.03 -7.70 -31.53
C ILE A 145 3.62 -6.95 -32.79
N GLY A 146 2.45 -6.31 -32.76
CA GLY A 146 1.89 -5.60 -33.90
C GLY A 146 0.64 -4.79 -33.55
N TYR A 147 -0.05 -4.36 -34.59
CA TYR A 147 -1.32 -3.66 -34.49
C TYR A 147 -2.41 -4.65 -34.05
N ASP A 148 -3.10 -4.35 -32.95
CA ASP A 148 -4.16 -5.19 -32.38
C ASP A 148 -5.56 -4.58 -32.56
N ALA A 149 -5.69 -3.53 -33.39
CA ALA A 149 -6.93 -2.80 -33.66
C ALA A 149 -7.69 -2.32 -32.41
N SER A 150 -6.99 -2.18 -31.28
CA SER A 150 -7.59 -1.88 -29.98
C SER A 150 -8.56 -2.90 -29.40
N ASP A 151 -8.58 -4.12 -29.93
CA ASP A 151 -9.43 -5.20 -29.42
C ASP A 151 -9.02 -5.62 -27.99
N VAL A 152 -7.74 -5.45 -27.65
CA VAL A 152 -7.20 -5.79 -26.33
C VAL A 152 -6.39 -4.65 -25.68
N SER A 153 -5.90 -3.68 -26.44
CA SER A 153 -5.22 -2.48 -25.91
C SER A 153 -5.73 -1.19 -26.56
N VAL A 154 -6.47 -0.37 -25.80
CA VAL A 154 -7.20 0.79 -26.37
C VAL A 154 -6.24 1.86 -26.91
N GLY A 155 -6.13 1.97 -28.23
CA GLY A 155 -5.33 2.98 -28.92
C GLY A 155 -3.81 2.78 -28.85
N TRP A 156 -3.35 1.57 -28.53
CA TRP A 156 -1.93 1.21 -28.50
C TRP A 156 -1.66 -0.03 -29.33
N CYS A 157 -0.39 -0.33 -29.53
CA CYS A 157 0.03 -1.55 -30.18
C CYS A 157 0.47 -2.57 -29.15
N TRP A 158 0.06 -3.84 -29.35
CA TRP A 158 0.45 -4.93 -28.47
C TRP A 158 0.59 -6.25 -29.24
N ILE A 159 -0.03 -7.34 -28.79
CA ILE A 159 0.08 -8.65 -29.43
C ILE A 159 -0.82 -8.73 -30.65
N ASP A 160 -0.26 -9.15 -31.78
CA ASP A 160 -1.01 -9.41 -33.00
C ASP A 160 -2.03 -10.53 -32.75
N LEU A 161 -3.31 -10.18 -32.95
CA LEU A 161 -4.44 -11.07 -32.72
C LEU A 161 -4.62 -12.07 -33.84
N ASP A 162 -4.05 -11.89 -35.03
CA ASP A 162 -4.19 -12.87 -36.10
C ASP A 162 -3.28 -14.11 -35.90
N ALA A 163 -2.40 -14.08 -34.91
CA ALA A 163 -1.56 -15.22 -34.55
C ALA A 163 -2.37 -16.37 -33.92
N GLU A 164 -2.11 -17.61 -34.35
CA GLU A 164 -2.70 -18.82 -33.76
C GLU A 164 -2.33 -18.96 -32.27
N ASP A 165 -1.10 -18.60 -31.90
CA ASP A 165 -0.57 -18.67 -30.53
C ASP A 165 -0.88 -17.41 -29.69
N ARG A 166 -1.85 -16.58 -30.07
CA ARG A 166 -2.08 -15.26 -29.44
C ARG A 166 -2.18 -15.34 -27.91
N VAL A 167 -2.88 -16.35 -27.38
CA VAL A 167 -3.10 -16.52 -25.94
C VAL A 167 -1.78 -16.79 -25.21
N LEU A 168 -0.91 -17.63 -25.79
CA LEU A 168 0.40 -17.91 -25.22
C LEU A 168 1.22 -16.62 -25.14
N TRP A 169 1.25 -15.84 -26.22
CA TRP A 169 2.02 -14.59 -26.25
C TRP A 169 1.43 -13.54 -25.33
N MET A 170 0.11 -13.37 -25.25
CA MET A 170 -0.53 -12.48 -24.26
C MET A 170 -0.17 -12.84 -22.81
N LEU A 171 -0.12 -14.13 -22.49
CA LEU A 171 0.30 -14.60 -21.18
C LEU A 171 1.77 -14.30 -20.92
N LEU A 172 2.66 -14.66 -21.86
CA LEU A 172 4.11 -14.48 -21.71
C LEU A 172 4.53 -13.01 -21.68
N THR A 173 3.92 -12.15 -22.50
CA THR A 173 4.30 -10.73 -22.62
C THR A 173 3.65 -9.83 -21.58
N GLY A 174 2.83 -10.37 -20.67
CA GLY A 174 2.33 -9.56 -19.55
C GLY A 174 1.37 -10.29 -18.62
N LYS A 175 0.31 -10.90 -19.15
CA LYS A 175 -0.85 -11.31 -18.33
C LYS A 175 -0.48 -12.34 -17.25
N LEU A 176 0.43 -13.26 -17.53
CA LEU A 176 0.90 -14.21 -16.52
C LEU A 176 1.61 -13.50 -15.36
N TRP A 177 2.52 -12.58 -15.68
CA TRP A 177 3.34 -11.88 -14.69
C TRP A 177 2.51 -10.90 -13.86
N GLU A 178 1.54 -10.23 -14.48
CA GLU A 178 0.56 -9.38 -13.81
C GLU A 178 -0.21 -10.19 -12.74
N MET A 179 -0.77 -11.34 -13.12
CA MET A 179 -1.51 -12.20 -12.19
C MET A 179 -0.62 -12.75 -11.06
N LEU A 180 0.61 -13.17 -11.38
CA LEU A 180 1.57 -13.61 -10.37
C LEU A 180 1.92 -12.49 -9.38
N ALA A 181 2.06 -11.26 -9.84
CA ALA A 181 2.30 -10.10 -8.97
C ALA A 181 1.09 -9.83 -8.06
N TYR A 182 -0.13 -9.83 -8.60
CA TYR A 182 -1.35 -9.64 -7.82
C TYR A 182 -1.58 -10.69 -6.75
N VAL A 183 -1.05 -11.91 -6.91
CA VAL A 183 -1.10 -12.95 -5.88
C VAL A 183 0.09 -12.84 -4.91
N THR A 184 1.29 -12.62 -5.43
CA THR A 184 2.53 -12.64 -4.61
C THR A 184 2.63 -11.44 -3.67
N LEU A 185 2.25 -10.24 -4.13
CA LEU A 185 2.37 -9.01 -3.34
C LEU A 185 1.49 -9.04 -2.07
N PRO A 186 0.19 -9.42 -2.12
CA PRO A 186 -0.61 -9.57 -0.91
C PRO A 186 -0.06 -10.62 0.05
N VAL A 187 0.40 -11.77 -0.44
CA VAL A 187 0.98 -12.82 0.39
C VAL A 187 2.19 -12.30 1.16
N LEU A 188 3.15 -11.67 0.47
CA LEU A 188 4.33 -11.09 1.10
C LEU A 188 3.96 -9.97 2.10
N TYR A 189 3.01 -9.10 1.73
CA TYR A 189 2.51 -8.05 2.61
C TYR A 189 1.91 -8.61 3.91
N LEU A 190 1.06 -9.64 3.82
CA LEU A 190 0.46 -10.28 4.99
C LEU A 190 1.52 -10.93 5.88
N LEU A 191 2.53 -11.57 5.30
CA LEU A 191 3.64 -12.16 6.04
C LEU A 191 4.48 -11.10 6.79
N ILE A 192 4.80 -9.99 6.13
CA ILE A 192 5.49 -8.85 6.74
C ILE A 192 4.65 -8.30 7.90
N ARG A 193 3.38 -8.01 7.67
CA ARG A 193 2.47 -7.45 8.67
C ARG A 193 2.30 -8.38 9.87
N LYS A 194 2.15 -9.69 9.64
CA LYS A 194 2.08 -10.69 10.70
C LYS A 194 3.34 -10.72 11.56
N HIS A 195 4.52 -10.60 10.95
CA HIS A 195 5.79 -10.55 11.68
C HIS A 195 5.88 -9.28 12.53
N ILE A 196 5.59 -8.11 11.97
CA ILE A 196 5.63 -6.82 12.69
C ILE A 196 4.66 -6.84 13.88
N ASN A 197 3.45 -7.36 13.70
CA ASN A 197 2.46 -7.49 14.77
C ASN A 197 2.94 -8.45 15.88
N ARG A 198 3.54 -9.58 15.51
CA ARG A 198 4.08 -10.56 16.47
C ARG A 198 5.31 -10.05 17.21
N ALA A 199 6.11 -9.19 16.58
CA ALA A 199 7.28 -8.56 17.19
C ALA A 199 6.92 -7.50 18.27
N GLY A 200 5.63 -7.32 18.60
CA GLY A 200 5.18 -6.41 19.65
C GLY A 200 5.19 -4.93 19.26
N ILE A 201 5.62 -4.58 18.05
CA ILE A 201 5.68 -3.20 17.55
C ILE A 201 4.27 -2.61 17.31
N GLY A 202 3.26 -3.47 17.11
CA GLY A 202 1.84 -3.07 17.06
C GLY A 202 1.25 -2.65 18.42
N ASN A 203 1.89 -2.99 19.55
CA ASN A 203 1.39 -2.67 20.89
C ASN A 203 1.84 -1.27 21.38
N THR A 204 2.78 -0.62 20.69
CA THR A 204 3.23 0.74 21.05
C THR A 204 2.10 1.77 20.86
N PHE A 205 1.21 1.55 19.88
CA PHE A 205 0.00 2.36 19.72
C PHE A 205 -1.10 2.01 20.73
N GLN A 206 -1.13 0.80 21.29
CA GLN A 206 -1.96 0.48 22.45
C GLN A 206 -1.47 1.21 23.70
N GLY A 207 -0.15 1.32 23.91
CA GLY A 207 0.43 2.12 24.99
C GLY A 207 0.05 3.60 24.88
N GLY A 208 0.11 4.18 23.68
CA GLY A 208 -0.33 5.54 23.39
C GLY A 208 -1.84 5.73 23.54
N ALA A 209 -2.66 4.82 23.00
CA ALA A 209 -4.13 4.88 23.11
C ALA A 209 -4.62 4.65 24.55
N ASN A 210 -3.98 3.74 25.30
CA ASN A 210 -4.27 3.53 26.72
C ASN A 210 -3.80 4.72 27.55
N CYS A 211 -2.67 5.35 27.23
CA CYS A 211 -2.23 6.58 27.89
C CYS A 211 -3.20 7.73 27.62
N ILE A 212 -3.63 7.93 26.38
CA ILE A 212 -4.64 8.94 26.01
C ILE A 212 -5.97 8.66 26.71
N MET A 213 -6.41 7.40 26.77
CA MET A 213 -7.63 7.03 27.51
C MET A 213 -7.44 7.25 29.02
N PHE A 214 -6.28 6.95 29.60
CA PHE A 214 -6.02 7.18 31.02
C PHE A 214 -5.91 8.67 31.36
N VAL A 215 -5.35 9.49 30.47
CA VAL A 215 -5.16 10.94 30.66
C VAL A 215 -6.44 11.72 30.40
N LEU A 216 -7.22 11.36 29.37
CA LEU A 216 -8.48 12.03 29.05
C LEU A 216 -9.68 11.46 29.83
N CYS A 217 -9.64 10.19 30.26
CA CYS A 217 -10.73 9.53 30.99
C CYS A 217 -10.39 9.21 32.46
N THR A 218 -9.33 9.78 33.04
CA THR A 218 -9.12 9.66 34.49
C THR A 218 -10.33 10.22 35.23
N HIS A 219 -10.71 9.58 36.33
CA HIS A 219 -11.83 9.98 37.18
C HIS A 219 -11.82 11.49 37.49
N ALA A 220 -10.63 12.08 37.65
CA ALA A 220 -10.38 13.49 37.88
C ALA A 220 -10.82 14.42 36.71
N VAL A 221 -10.57 14.04 35.46
CA VAL A 221 -10.99 14.83 34.28
C VAL A 221 -12.51 14.69 34.08
N ARG A 222 -13.06 13.47 34.23
CA ARG A 222 -14.50 13.23 34.15
C ARG A 222 -15.29 14.01 35.21
N THR A 223 -14.80 14.10 36.45
CA THR A 223 -15.45 14.90 37.51
C THR A 223 -15.33 16.41 37.27
N ARG A 224 -14.20 16.89 36.73
CA ARG A 224 -14.02 18.30 36.37
C ARG A 224 -14.92 18.71 35.19
N LEU A 225 -15.07 17.84 34.18
CA LEU A 225 -15.96 18.09 33.03
C LEU A 225 -17.44 18.09 33.44
N PHE A 226 -17.86 17.14 34.29
CA PHE A 226 -19.22 17.13 34.87
C PHE A 226 -19.50 18.37 35.73
N SER A 227 -18.49 18.86 36.48
CA SER A 227 -18.62 20.07 37.29
C SER A 227 -18.78 21.35 36.44
N VAL A 228 -18.22 21.39 35.22
CA VAL A 228 -18.38 22.52 34.29
C VAL A 228 -19.74 22.47 33.59
N CYS A 229 -20.20 21.29 33.16
CA CYS A 229 -21.54 21.14 32.55
C CYS A 229 -22.69 21.39 33.53
N CYS A 230 -22.53 21.12 34.83
CA CYS A 230 -23.58 21.37 35.84
C CYS A 230 -23.65 22.84 36.32
N ARG A 231 -22.75 23.75 35.90
CA ARG A 231 -22.90 25.19 36.18
C ARG A 231 -23.88 25.91 35.26
N CYS A 232 -24.45 25.22 34.28
CA CYS A 232 -25.39 25.79 33.30
C CYS A 232 -26.86 25.43 33.55
N CYS A 233 -27.23 24.83 34.68
CA CYS A 233 -28.63 24.54 35.00
C CYS A 233 -29.07 25.18 36.33
N PRO A 234 -30.17 25.97 36.35
CA PRO A 234 -30.75 26.49 37.57
C PRO A 234 -31.42 25.38 38.43
N SER A 235 -31.56 25.70 39.71
CA SER A 235 -31.88 24.86 40.87
C SER A 235 -33.30 24.27 40.99
N GLN A 236 -33.35 23.07 41.61
CA GLN A 236 -34.37 22.47 42.51
C GLN A 236 -35.69 21.88 41.94
N PRO A 237 -36.42 21.00 42.69
CA PRO A 237 -36.04 20.11 43.81
C PRO A 237 -36.57 18.64 43.73
N SER A 238 -35.83 17.74 44.39
CA SER A 238 -36.23 16.46 45.04
C SER A 238 -37.52 15.71 44.62
N ALA A 239 -37.35 14.51 44.04
CA ALA A 239 -38.38 13.47 44.03
C ALA A 239 -37.77 12.09 44.37
N GLN A 240 -38.56 11.32 45.12
CA GLN A 240 -38.24 10.12 45.89
C GLN A 240 -37.76 8.91 45.06
N SER A 241 -36.92 8.08 45.69
CA SER A 241 -36.61 6.73 45.21
C SER A 241 -37.75 5.75 45.57
N PRO A 242 -38.18 4.84 44.68
CA PRO A 242 -39.15 3.80 45.02
C PRO A 242 -38.41 2.51 45.44
N ALA A 243 -38.55 2.11 46.71
CA ALA A 243 -38.24 0.75 47.16
C ALA A 243 -39.56 0.00 47.45
N GLY A 244 -39.66 -1.23 46.96
CA GLY A 244 -40.90 -2.02 46.87
C GLY A 244 -41.47 -2.57 48.20
N PRO A 245 -42.64 -3.23 48.16
CA PRO A 245 -43.32 -3.82 49.33
C PRO A 245 -43.15 -5.37 49.41
N PRO A 246 -43.61 -6.10 50.46
CA PRO A 246 -44.13 -5.70 51.79
C PRO A 246 -43.60 -6.49 53.05
N LYS A 247 -43.68 -5.79 54.21
CA LYS A 247 -44.01 -6.11 55.66
C LYS A 247 -44.45 -7.53 56.14
N PRO A 248 -44.66 -7.80 57.48
CA PRO A 248 -44.11 -7.32 58.80
C PRO A 248 -43.98 -8.50 59.87
N PRO A 249 -43.98 -8.35 61.23
CA PRO A 249 -43.59 -7.28 62.19
C PRO A 249 -42.54 -7.69 63.30
N ALA A 250 -42.20 -6.71 64.13
CA ALA A 250 -41.19 -6.54 65.23
C ALA A 250 -41.45 -7.35 66.54
N PRO A 251 -40.87 -7.08 67.76
CA PRO A 251 -39.92 -6.04 68.23
C PRO A 251 -38.89 -6.42 69.34
N SER A 252 -38.14 -5.40 69.82
CA SER A 252 -37.53 -5.23 71.17
C SER A 252 -36.11 -5.83 71.35
N LYS A 253 -35.14 -5.26 72.09
CA LYS A 253 -35.14 -4.29 73.20
C LYS A 253 -33.68 -3.88 73.53
N THR A 254 -33.49 -2.62 73.95
CA THR A 254 -32.59 -2.10 75.03
C THR A 254 -31.11 -2.51 75.21
N GLY A 255 -30.28 -1.49 75.54
CA GLY A 255 -29.07 -1.57 76.39
C GLY A 255 -27.85 -0.92 75.73
N GLU A 256 -27.39 0.27 76.15
CA GLU A 256 -26.37 0.50 77.21
C GLU A 256 -25.00 -0.12 76.85
N SER A 257 -23.80 0.45 77.05
CA SER A 257 -23.31 1.63 77.77
C SER A 257 -21.81 1.84 77.40
N GLN A 258 -21.27 3.03 77.72
CA GLN A 258 -19.85 3.39 78.04
C GLN A 258 -18.73 3.11 77.00
N GLY A 259 -17.94 4.12 76.60
CA GLY A 259 -16.82 4.70 77.37
C GLY A 259 -15.50 4.25 76.69
N SER A 260 -14.34 4.92 76.65
CA SER A 260 -13.78 6.12 77.26
C SER A 260 -12.60 6.60 76.38
N ARG A 261 -12.16 7.85 76.59
CA ARG A 261 -10.99 8.56 76.05
C ARG A 261 -9.66 7.80 76.18
N HIS A 262 -8.72 7.99 75.23
CA HIS A 262 -7.53 8.87 75.37
C HIS A 262 -6.53 8.75 74.19
N THR A 263 -6.07 9.89 73.68
CA THR A 263 -4.79 10.17 72.97
C THR A 263 -3.79 10.81 73.98
N PRO A 264 -2.53 11.21 73.67
CA PRO A 264 -1.60 10.98 72.53
C PRO A 264 -0.13 10.66 72.98
N ASP A 265 0.86 10.85 72.07
CA ASP A 265 2.31 11.12 72.25
C ASP A 265 3.26 9.91 72.45
N GLU A 266 4.52 9.83 71.97
CA GLU A 266 5.44 10.67 71.18
C GLU A 266 6.69 9.81 70.80
N LEU A 267 7.13 9.87 69.53
CA LEU A 267 8.50 9.87 68.93
C LEU A 267 9.69 8.98 69.47
N PRO A 268 10.92 9.00 68.87
CA PRO A 268 11.50 7.88 68.10
C PRO A 268 12.82 7.32 68.67
N GLY A 269 13.36 6.25 68.05
CA GLY A 269 14.71 5.77 68.34
C GLY A 269 15.24 4.72 67.36
N THR A 270 16.45 5.00 66.87
CA THR A 270 17.46 4.18 66.14
C THR A 270 17.22 3.80 64.70
#